data_AF-A0A8J4U9M3-F1
#
_entry.id   AF-A0A8J4U9M3-F1
#
_cell.length_a   1.000
_cell.length_b   1.000
_cell.length_c   1.000
_cell.angle_alpha   90.00
_cell.angle_beta   90.00
_cell.angle_gamma   90.00
#
_symmetry.space_group_name_H-M   'P 1'
#
loop_
_entity.id
_entity.type
_entity.pdbx_description
1 polymer ?
#
loop_
_entity_poly.entity_id
_entity_poly.type
_entity_poly.pdbx_seq_one_letter_code
_entity_poly.pdbx_strand_id
1 'polypeptide(L)'
;RPKAVLTLQPDGQIFSGEKVTFTCELPGHADTEWTYNWYKHGVQTFSYSVNREYSFSAVESSSGKYTCSRRRKSDSQTSETSDAVTLTVS
;
A
#
# COMPACT_ATOMS: atom_id res chain seq x y z
N ARG A 1 -9.22 2.83 -15.80
CA ARG A 1 -7.85 2.28 -15.69
C ARG A 1 -7.94 1.11 -14.72
N PRO A 2 -7.03 0.11 -14.69
CA PRO A 2 -7.13 -0.94 -13.68
C PRO A 2 -6.98 -0.31 -12.29
N LYS A 3 -7.75 -0.80 -11.30
CA LYS A 3 -7.74 -0.28 -9.93
C LYS A 3 -6.92 -1.19 -9.03
N ALA A 4 -5.99 -0.60 -8.28
CA ALA A 4 -5.20 -1.36 -7.31
C ALA A 4 -6.07 -1.83 -6.14
N VAL A 5 -5.67 -2.92 -5.51
CA VAL A 5 -6.31 -3.47 -4.32
C VAL A 5 -5.29 -3.45 -3.19
N LEU A 6 -5.65 -2.82 -2.08
CA LEU A 6 -4.79 -2.76 -0.90
C LEU A 6 -5.36 -3.66 0.20
N THR A 7 -4.52 -4.51 0.78
CA THR A 7 -4.84 -5.34 1.93
C THR A 7 -3.87 -5.08 3.08
N LEU A 8 -4.28 -5.37 4.31
CA LEU A 8 -3.51 -5.20 5.55
C LEU A 8 -3.51 -6.51 6.33
N GLN A 9 -2.35 -6.90 6.85
CA GLN A 9 -2.17 -8.02 7.77
C GLN A 9 -1.33 -7.59 8.99
N PRO A 10 -1.67 -8.04 10.22
CA PRO A 10 -2.89 -8.78 10.56
C PRO A 10 -4.15 -7.94 10.34
N ASP A 11 -5.28 -8.60 10.19
CA ASP A 11 -6.59 -7.96 10.22
C ASP A 11 -7.09 -7.84 11.68
N GLY A 12 -7.78 -6.74 11.98
CA GLY A 12 -8.34 -6.49 13.31
C GLY A 12 -7.55 -5.49 14.14
N GLN A 13 -7.53 -5.70 15.46
CA GLN A 13 -6.89 -4.79 16.40
C GLN A 13 -5.38 -4.95 16.34
N ILE A 14 -4.68 -3.83 16.17
CA ILE A 14 -3.22 -3.78 16.08
C ILE A 14 -2.70 -3.01 17.28
N PHE A 15 -1.72 -3.56 17.95
CA PHE A 15 -1.04 -2.98 19.10
C PHE A 15 0.31 -2.40 18.72
N SER A 16 0.75 -1.39 19.47
CA SER A 16 2.10 -0.85 19.33
C SER A 16 3.16 -1.95 19.46
N GLY A 17 4.13 -1.95 18.55
CA GLY A 17 5.19 -2.94 18.42
C GLY A 17 4.88 -4.09 17.46
N GLU A 18 3.62 -4.33 17.10
CA GLU A 18 3.25 -5.41 16.18
C GLU A 18 3.72 -5.15 14.76
N LYS A 19 4.11 -6.21 14.06
CA LYS A 19 4.47 -6.10 12.65
C LYS A 19 3.20 -6.09 11.81
N VAL A 20 3.04 -5.03 11.02
CA VAL A 20 1.99 -4.93 10.01
C VAL A 20 2.59 -5.00 8.62
N THR A 21 1.82 -5.54 7.68
CA THR A 21 2.17 -5.67 6.27
C THR A 21 0.99 -5.22 5.42
N PHE A 22 1.22 -4.18 4.63
CA PHE A 22 0.32 -3.80 3.55
C PHE A 22 0.74 -4.49 2.25
N THR A 23 -0.22 -5.02 1.49
CA THR A 23 0.04 -5.61 0.16
C THR A 23 -0.78 -4.87 -0.89
N CYS A 24 -0.11 -4.42 -1.95
CA CYS A 24 -0.75 -3.71 -3.06
C CYS A 24 -0.77 -4.59 -4.31
N GLU A 25 -1.96 -4.99 -4.75
CA GLU A 25 -2.15 -5.84 -5.92
C GLU A 25 -2.83 -5.08 -7.07
N LEU A 26 -2.64 -5.54 -8.29
CA LEU A 26 -3.38 -5.06 -9.46
C LEU A 26 -3.84 -6.28 -10.24
N PRO A 27 -5.07 -6.76 -9.99
CA PRO A 27 -5.55 -8.02 -10.53
C PRO A 27 -5.39 -8.10 -12.05
N GLY A 28 -4.82 -9.20 -12.54
CA GLY A 28 -4.55 -9.41 -13.97
C GLY A 28 -3.27 -8.74 -14.50
N HIS A 29 -2.44 -8.15 -13.64
CA HIS A 29 -1.19 -7.49 -14.05
C HIS A 29 0.02 -7.99 -13.26
N ALA A 30 1.05 -8.45 -13.98
CA ALA A 30 2.28 -8.97 -13.38
C ALA A 30 3.08 -7.89 -12.64
N ASP A 31 3.60 -8.22 -11.46
CA ASP A 31 4.38 -7.33 -10.60
C ASP A 31 5.66 -6.80 -11.28
N THR A 32 6.25 -7.59 -12.18
CA THR A 32 7.51 -7.28 -12.86
C THR A 32 7.44 -6.05 -13.77
N GLU A 33 6.25 -5.74 -14.32
CA GLU A 33 6.06 -4.60 -15.25
C GLU A 33 5.81 -3.27 -14.54
N TRP A 34 5.58 -3.28 -13.23
CA TRP A 34 5.12 -2.11 -12.49
C TRP A 34 6.00 -1.80 -11.29
N THR A 35 5.91 -0.57 -10.80
CA THR A 35 6.38 -0.16 -9.49
C THR A 35 5.21 0.30 -8.63
N TYR A 36 5.39 0.32 -7.31
CA TYR A 36 4.35 0.67 -6.34
C TYR A 36 4.60 2.04 -5.73
N ASN A 37 3.50 2.78 -5.58
CA ASN A 37 3.42 4.02 -4.83
C ASN A 37 2.50 3.82 -3.64
N TRP A 38 2.93 4.33 -2.50
CA TRP A 38 2.26 4.20 -1.22
C TRP A 38 1.92 5.58 -0.70
N TYR A 39 0.73 5.69 -0.11
CA TYR A 39 0.22 6.94 0.41
C TYR A 39 -0.32 6.73 1.81
N LYS A 40 -0.04 7.69 2.69
CA LYS A 40 -0.66 7.83 4.01
C LYS A 40 -1.37 9.17 4.06
N HIS A 41 -2.66 9.17 4.36
CA HIS A 41 -3.50 10.38 4.41
C HIS A 41 -3.48 11.16 3.09
N GLY A 42 -3.38 10.45 1.96
CA GLY A 42 -3.26 11.05 0.62
C GLY A 42 -1.88 11.62 0.31
N VAL A 43 -0.94 11.63 1.26
CA VAL A 43 0.44 12.05 1.03
C VAL A 43 1.27 10.85 0.60
N GLN A 44 2.00 10.98 -0.50
CA GLN A 44 2.90 9.95 -1.01
C GLN A 44 4.06 9.76 -0.04
N THR A 45 4.17 8.59 0.57
CA THR A 45 5.23 8.26 1.55
C THR A 45 6.38 7.51 0.91
N PHE A 46 6.08 6.65 -0.07
CA PHE A 46 7.06 5.88 -0.78
C PHE A 46 6.64 5.69 -2.23
N SER A 47 7.60 5.74 -3.16
CA SER A 47 7.30 5.66 -4.59
C SER A 47 8.37 4.90 -5.34
N TYR A 48 7.98 4.38 -6.50
CA TYR A 48 8.84 3.56 -7.34
C TYR A 48 9.37 2.30 -6.61
N SER A 49 8.63 1.81 -5.62
CA SER A 49 8.94 0.54 -4.96
C SER A 49 8.91 -0.59 -5.98
N VAL A 50 9.86 -1.51 -5.90
CA VAL A 50 9.78 -2.79 -6.61
C VAL A 50 9.04 -3.85 -5.81
N ASN A 51 8.84 -3.62 -4.51
CA ASN A 51 8.14 -4.53 -3.62
C ASN A 51 6.65 -4.15 -3.54
N ARG A 52 5.78 -5.15 -3.73
CA ARG A 52 4.33 -5.04 -3.56
C ARG A 52 3.91 -4.97 -2.08
N GLU A 53 4.81 -5.36 -1.19
CA GLU A 53 4.60 -5.37 0.26
C GLU A 53 5.30 -4.18 0.92
N TYR A 54 4.59 -3.53 1.85
CA TYR A 54 5.11 -2.50 2.73
C TYR A 54 4.89 -2.92 4.18
N SER A 55 5.98 -3.31 4.85
CA SER A 55 5.94 -3.84 6.22
C SER A 55 6.71 -2.95 7.19
N PHE A 56 6.18 -2.77 8.40
CA PHE A 56 6.83 -2.02 9.48
C PHE A 56 6.28 -2.43 10.85
N SER A 57 6.98 -2.08 11.93
CA SER A 57 6.45 -2.20 13.30
C SER A 57 5.53 -1.03 13.60
N ALA A 58 4.29 -1.33 13.97
CA ALA A 58 3.26 -0.36 14.29
C ALA A 58 3.64 0.44 15.55
N VAL A 59 3.32 1.73 15.53
CA VAL A 59 3.36 2.64 16.69
C VAL A 59 2.11 3.51 16.60
N GLU A 60 1.72 4.20 17.67
CA GLU A 60 0.49 5.02 17.66
C GLU A 60 0.44 5.99 16.48
N SER A 61 1.56 6.64 16.15
CA SER A 61 1.68 7.58 15.03
C SER A 61 1.58 6.91 13.66
N SER A 62 1.69 5.58 13.57
CA SER A 62 1.46 4.82 12.34
C SER A 62 -0.03 4.76 11.98
N SER A 63 -0.94 5.01 12.91
CA SER A 63 -2.38 5.06 12.61
C SER A 63 -2.67 5.99 11.44
N GLY A 64 -3.60 5.57 10.58
CA GLY A 64 -4.00 6.37 9.45
C GLY A 64 -4.67 5.63 8.30
N LYS A 65 -5.06 6.40 7.28
CA LYS A 65 -5.61 5.87 6.02
C LYS A 65 -4.49 5.65 5.01
N TYR A 66 -4.36 4.41 4.57
CA TYR A 66 -3.37 3.98 3.59
C TYR A 66 -4.04 3.65 2.26
N THR A 67 -3.38 4.03 1.17
CA THR A 67 -3.77 3.66 -0.20
C THR A 67 -2.52 3.34 -1.01
N CYS A 68 -2.69 2.66 -2.13
CA CYS A 68 -1.60 2.41 -3.06
C CYS A 68 -2.02 2.65 -4.52
N SER A 69 -1.05 2.89 -5.38
CA SER A 69 -1.20 2.87 -6.83
C SER A 69 0.03 2.21 -7.46
N ARG A 70 -0.08 1.76 -8.71
CA ARG A 70 1.04 1.20 -9.46
C ARG A 70 1.35 2.05 -10.68
N ARG A 71 2.63 2.17 -11.01
CA ARG A 71 3.12 2.86 -12.21
C ARG A 71 3.86 1.88 -13.11
N ARG A 72 3.47 1.82 -14.38
CA ARG A 72 4.09 0.95 -15.37
C ARG A 72 5.48 1.47 -15.73
N LYS A 73 6.46 0.57 -15.83
CA LYS A 73 7.86 0.95 -16.10
C LYS A 73 8.08 1.43 -17.54
N SER A 74 7.32 0.90 -18.50
CA SER A 74 7.51 1.14 -19.94
C SER A 74 7.07 2.53 -20.40
N ASP A 75 5.89 2.97 -19.96
CA ASP A 75 5.19 4.15 -20.50
C ASP A 75 4.72 5.11 -19.39
N SER A 76 5.10 4.84 -18.14
CA SER A 76 4.73 5.64 -16.98
C SER A 76 3.22 5.73 -16.70
N GLN A 77 2.39 4.87 -17.29
CA GLN A 77 0.97 4.81 -17.01
C GLN A 77 0.73 4.43 -15.55
N THR A 78 -0.15 5.15 -14.86
CA THR A 78 -0.53 4.85 -13.48
C THR A 78 -1.90 4.19 -13.41
N SER A 79 -2.05 3.18 -12.55
CA SER A 79 -3.33 2.60 -12.17
C SER A 79 -4.24 3.62 -11.48
N GLU A 80 -5.51 3.27 -11.31
CA GLU A 80 -6.33 3.94 -10.29
C GLU A 80 -5.80 3.60 -8.89
N THR A 81 -5.92 4.56 -7.97
CA THR A 81 -5.59 4.37 -6.56
C THR A 81 -6.56 3.38 -5.92
N SER A 82 -6.06 2.55 -5.01
CA SER A 82 -6.87 1.60 -4.26
C SER A 82 -7.92 2.28 -3.39
N ASP A 83 -8.90 1.51 -2.93
CA ASP A 83 -9.68 1.91 -1.77
C ASP A 83 -8.78 2.06 -0.54
N ALA A 84 -9.19 2.92 0.39
CA ALA A 84 -8.42 3.22 1.58
C ALA A 84 -8.59 2.13 2.64
N VAL A 85 -7.47 1.64 3.15
CA VAL A 85 -7.43 0.76 4.33
C VAL A 85 -7.05 1.62 5.54
N THR A 86 -7.81 1.50 6.63
CA THR A 86 -7.54 2.24 7.87
C THR A 86 -6.74 1.35 8.81
N LEU A 87 -5.55 1.81 9.18
CA LEU A 87 -4.75 1.25 10.27
C LEU A 87 -5.06 2.03 11.54
N THR A 88 -5.46 1.31 12.59
CA THR A 88 -5.65 1.87 13.94
C THR A 88 -4.75 1.10 14.88
N VAL A 89 -3.82 1.81 15.51
CA VAL A 89 -2.88 1.25 16.49
C VAL A 89 -3.30 1.69 17.88
N SER A 90 -3.40 0.74 18.81
CA SER A 90 -3.70 0.96 20.23
C SER A 90 -2.51 0.63 21.14
#